data_AF-A0A0X8P179-F1
#
_entry.id   AF-A0A0X8P179-F1
#
_cell.length_a   1.000
_cell.length_b   1.000
_cell.length_c   1.000
_cell.angle_alpha   90.00
_cell.angle_beta   90.00
_cell.angle_gamma   90.00
#
_symmetry.space_group_name_H-M   'P 1'
#
loop_
_entity.id
_entity.type
_entity.pdbx_description
1 polymer ?
#
loop_
_entity_poly.entity_id
_entity_poly.type
_entity_poly.pdbx_seq_one_letter_code
_entity_poly.pdbx_strand_id
1 'polypeptide(L)'
;MTRAIPATKGPRMSILLSRGLAALSFALAAGVAGAAQIQLYETGPAEDASFVRFVNAGAEPMAVSAKGSQARIQLDAAHPASDFMPVKAGAKMQGLLESAGRKQEVDISVQPGEFASVVGLPGKDGLQARIVREQPEDFNALKVSVGFYNLDPACADAGLLAVPRNLAMFEHVAEGAVARRLVNPVSLKVRASCGGQPAGQELDLGALQAGDRHTVFLLPSAQGPRLLHAADQTAR
;
A
#
# COMPACT_ATOMS: atom_id res chain seq x y z
N MET A 1 67.73 -42.08 21.96
CA MET A 1 66.51 -41.51 21.35
C MET A 1 65.85 -42.63 20.59
N THR A 2 64.92 -43.33 21.24
CA THR A 2 64.69 -44.75 20.97
C THR A 2 63.21 -45.03 20.79
N ARG A 3 62.85 -45.50 19.59
CA ARG A 3 61.59 -46.16 19.24
C ARG A 3 61.29 -47.34 20.19
N ALA A 4 60.01 -47.60 20.45
CA ALA A 4 59.44 -48.95 20.48
C ALA A 4 57.90 -48.94 20.54
N ILE A 5 57.27 -49.77 19.71
CA ILE A 5 55.86 -50.24 19.76
C ILE A 5 55.86 -51.56 20.56
N PRO A 6 54.84 -51.87 21.39
CA PRO A 6 53.94 -53.02 21.14
C PRO A 6 52.49 -52.73 21.58
N ALA A 7 51.42 -53.19 20.90
CA ALA A 7 50.92 -54.55 20.66
C ALA A 7 50.22 -55.24 21.86
N THR A 8 48.89 -55.37 21.74
CA THR A 8 48.03 -56.54 22.06
C THR A 8 48.17 -57.29 23.39
N LYS A 9 47.06 -57.43 24.13
CA LYS A 9 46.48 -58.71 24.62
C LYS A 9 45.34 -58.48 25.65
N GLY A 10 44.17 -59.09 25.44
CA GLY A 10 43.30 -59.52 26.54
C GLY A 10 43.87 -60.80 27.21
N PRO A 11 43.14 -61.57 28.05
CA PRO A 11 41.76 -61.42 28.51
C PRO A 11 41.58 -61.74 30.03
N ARG A 12 40.30 -61.89 30.44
CA ARG A 12 39.79 -62.66 31.60
C ARG A 12 40.11 -62.14 33.01
N MET A 13 39.16 -61.38 33.56
CA MET A 13 38.92 -61.35 34.99
C MET A 13 37.59 -62.04 35.28
N SER A 14 37.68 -63.10 36.09
CA SER A 14 36.58 -63.89 36.60
C SER A 14 35.80 -63.12 37.67
N ILE A 15 34.49 -63.12 37.50
CA ILE A 15 33.38 -63.04 38.46
C ILE A 15 33.80 -62.94 39.94
N LEU A 16 33.35 -61.88 40.63
CA LEU A 16 32.96 -61.92 42.04
C LEU A 16 31.91 -60.82 42.33
N LEU A 17 30.78 -61.29 42.84
CA LEU A 17 29.82 -60.65 43.75
C LEU A 17 29.02 -59.43 43.26
N SER A 18 27.74 -59.62 42.93
CA SER A 18 26.61 -59.71 43.87
C SER A 18 26.30 -58.38 44.56
N ARG A 19 25.28 -57.67 44.04
CA ARG A 19 24.13 -57.07 44.75
C ARG A 19 23.68 -55.80 44.04
N GLY A 20 22.43 -55.78 43.58
CA GLY A 20 21.75 -54.51 43.30
C GLY A 20 20.75 -54.56 42.16
N LEU A 21 19.51 -54.91 42.51
CA LEU A 21 18.25 -54.51 41.88
C LEU A 21 17.90 -55.00 40.46
N ALA A 22 16.75 -55.65 40.43
CA ALA A 22 16.00 -56.11 39.29
C ALA A 22 15.22 -54.96 38.60
N ALA A 23 14.85 -55.26 37.34
CA ALA A 23 13.78 -54.71 36.50
C ALA A 23 14.03 -53.31 35.91
N LEU A 24 14.51 -53.19 34.66
CA LEU A 24 13.81 -53.41 33.38
C LEU A 24 12.63 -52.45 33.17
N SER A 25 12.82 -51.40 32.35
CA SER A 25 11.87 -50.96 31.32
C SER A 25 12.52 -49.91 30.41
N PHE A 26 12.76 -50.33 29.18
CA PHE A 26 13.17 -49.53 28.03
C PHE A 26 11.91 -48.90 27.43
N ALA A 27 11.87 -47.58 27.29
CA ALA A 27 10.95 -46.92 26.37
C ALA A 27 11.59 -45.64 25.85
N LEU A 28 12.09 -45.74 24.62
CA LEU A 28 12.41 -44.61 23.74
C LEU A 28 11.17 -43.70 23.65
N ALA A 29 11.26 -42.51 24.23
CA ALA A 29 10.46 -41.38 23.77
C ALA A 29 11.38 -40.49 22.94
N ALA A 30 11.35 -40.71 21.62
CA ALA A 30 11.79 -39.73 20.65
C ALA A 30 10.89 -38.49 20.80
N GLY A 31 11.33 -37.55 21.63
CA GLY A 31 10.73 -36.22 21.71
C GLY A 31 11.00 -35.49 20.40
N VAL A 32 10.02 -35.55 19.52
CA VAL A 32 9.96 -34.83 18.25
C VAL A 32 10.31 -33.38 18.53
N ALA A 33 11.39 -32.89 17.90
CA ALA A 33 11.65 -31.47 17.78
C ALA A 33 10.50 -30.88 16.97
N GLY A 34 9.45 -30.45 17.67
CA GLY A 34 8.45 -29.56 17.12
C GLY A 34 9.18 -28.27 16.78
N ALA A 35 9.52 -28.10 15.50
CA ALA A 35 9.82 -26.79 14.95
C ALA A 35 8.56 -25.93 15.17
N ALA A 36 8.49 -25.29 16.34
CA ALA A 36 7.58 -24.20 16.56
C ALA A 36 7.95 -23.13 15.53
N GLN A 37 7.21 -23.09 14.43
CA GLN A 37 7.17 -21.93 13.55
C GLN A 37 6.79 -20.76 14.44
N ILE A 38 7.77 -19.90 14.71
CA ILE A 38 7.55 -18.65 15.41
C ILE A 38 6.74 -17.78 14.44
N GLN A 39 5.42 -17.97 14.41
CA GLN A 39 4.52 -16.99 13.86
C GLN A 39 4.52 -15.83 14.85
N LEU A 40 5.34 -14.82 14.55
CA LEU A 40 5.53 -13.68 15.43
C LEU A 40 4.27 -12.81 15.58
N TYR A 41 3.25 -12.99 14.73
CA TYR A 41 1.92 -12.40 14.87
C TYR A 41 0.88 -13.29 14.17
N GLU A 42 -0.32 -13.45 14.75
CA GLU A 42 -1.51 -13.82 13.97
C GLU A 42 -1.75 -12.71 12.94
N THR A 43 -1.92 -13.05 11.65
CA THR A 43 -2.43 -12.08 10.67
C THR A 43 -3.88 -11.76 11.04
N GLY A 44 -4.04 -10.76 11.91
CA GLY A 44 -5.33 -10.20 12.29
C GLY A 44 -6.05 -9.56 11.09
N PRO A 45 -7.21 -8.89 11.29
CA PRO A 45 -8.24 -8.53 10.29
C PRO A 45 -7.81 -7.80 9.01
N ALA A 46 -6.53 -7.50 8.82
CA ALA A 46 -5.93 -6.92 7.62
C ALA A 46 -6.07 -7.79 6.37
N GLU A 47 -6.15 -9.13 6.47
CA GLU A 47 -6.39 -9.99 5.31
C GLU A 47 -7.81 -9.83 4.72
N ASP A 48 -8.79 -9.41 5.54
CA ASP A 48 -10.17 -9.16 5.11
C ASP A 48 -10.49 -7.66 4.91
N ALA A 49 -9.56 -6.77 5.24
CA ALA A 49 -9.75 -5.34 5.15
C ALA A 49 -9.40 -4.83 3.74
N SER A 50 -10.28 -4.02 3.20
CA SER A 50 -10.04 -3.21 2.01
C SER A 50 -10.23 -1.75 2.37
N PHE A 51 -9.76 -0.85 1.52
CA PHE A 51 -9.72 0.57 1.83
C PHE A 51 -10.32 1.40 0.71
N VAL A 52 -11.21 2.33 1.06
CA VAL A 52 -11.80 3.27 0.10
C VAL A 52 -11.62 4.69 0.58
N ARG A 53 -11.19 5.58 -0.33
CA ARG A 53 -11.26 7.03 -0.13
C ARG A 53 -12.01 7.70 -1.26
N PHE A 54 -12.41 8.94 -1.03
CA PHE A 54 -13.00 9.81 -2.03
C PHE A 54 -12.09 11.00 -2.31
N VAL A 55 -12.02 11.42 -3.57
CA VAL A 55 -11.16 12.53 -4.01
C VAL A 55 -11.97 13.49 -4.87
N ASN A 56 -12.00 14.76 -4.50
CA ASN A 56 -12.52 15.86 -5.31
C ASN A 56 -11.43 16.34 -6.27
N ALA A 57 -11.57 15.99 -7.55
CA ALA A 57 -10.70 16.47 -8.61
C ALA A 57 -11.27 17.68 -9.37
N GLY A 58 -12.42 18.20 -8.93
CA GLY A 58 -13.03 19.43 -9.43
C GLY A 58 -12.50 20.70 -8.76
N ALA A 59 -13.07 21.84 -9.17
CA ALA A 59 -12.84 23.14 -8.54
C ALA A 59 -13.90 23.46 -7.46
N GLU A 60 -15.11 22.96 -7.66
CA GLU A 60 -16.24 23.17 -6.74
C GLU A 60 -16.18 22.16 -5.59
N PRO A 61 -16.67 22.51 -4.38
CA PRO A 61 -16.80 21.55 -3.29
C PRO A 61 -17.60 20.31 -3.72
N MET A 62 -17.20 19.15 -3.21
CA MET A 62 -17.85 17.89 -3.48
C MET A 62 -18.28 17.23 -2.18
N ALA A 63 -19.54 16.83 -2.13
CA ALA A 63 -20.07 16.00 -1.08
C ALA A 63 -20.11 14.53 -1.50
N VAL A 64 -19.90 13.64 -0.53
CA VAL A 64 -20.08 12.21 -0.69
C VAL A 64 -21.08 11.73 0.34
N SER A 65 -22.04 10.92 -0.08
CA SER A 65 -23.00 10.25 0.81
C SER A 65 -23.11 8.78 0.48
N ALA A 66 -23.25 7.93 1.50
CA ALA A 66 -23.48 6.50 1.31
C ALA A 66 -24.99 6.22 1.30
N LYS A 67 -25.43 5.35 0.39
CA LYS A 67 -26.85 4.96 0.28
C LYS A 67 -27.30 4.25 1.55
N GLY A 68 -28.43 4.70 2.11
CA GLY A 68 -28.97 4.16 3.37
C GLY A 68 -28.25 4.65 4.63
N SER A 69 -27.33 5.62 4.51
CA SER A 69 -26.66 6.27 5.63
C SER A 69 -26.95 7.77 5.65
N GLN A 70 -26.90 8.37 6.83
CA GLN A 70 -26.90 9.83 6.99
C GLN A 70 -25.49 10.43 6.96
N ALA A 71 -24.45 9.59 6.91
CA ALA A 71 -23.06 10.04 6.85
C ALA A 71 -22.80 10.81 5.55
N ARG A 72 -22.13 11.96 5.69
CA ARG A 72 -21.73 12.83 4.58
C ARG A 72 -20.30 13.29 4.78
N ILE A 73 -19.46 13.13 3.76
CA ILE A 73 -18.09 13.66 3.71
C ILE A 73 -18.13 14.90 2.82
N GLN A 74 -17.49 15.98 3.25
CA GLN A 74 -17.31 17.19 2.45
C GLN A 74 -15.85 17.32 2.06
N LEU A 75 -15.59 17.54 0.77
CA LEU A 75 -14.27 17.67 0.19
C LEU A 75 -14.16 18.99 -0.55
N ASP A 76 -13.19 19.81 -0.17
CA ASP A 76 -12.95 21.14 -0.73
C ASP A 76 -11.50 21.30 -1.20
N ALA A 77 -11.09 22.51 -1.58
CA ALA A 77 -9.74 22.76 -2.06
C ALA A 77 -8.66 22.57 -0.97
N ALA A 78 -9.00 22.74 0.31
CA ALA A 78 -8.08 22.55 1.42
C ALA A 78 -7.96 21.07 1.82
N HIS A 79 -9.06 20.33 1.72
CA HIS A 79 -9.14 18.90 2.01
C HIS A 79 -9.78 18.17 0.82
N PRO A 80 -9.04 18.02 -0.30
CA PRO A 80 -9.61 17.47 -1.52
C PRO A 80 -9.77 15.95 -1.48
N ALA A 81 -9.17 15.27 -0.51
CA ALA A 81 -9.29 13.82 -0.36
C ALA A 81 -9.67 13.47 1.08
N SER A 82 -10.51 12.45 1.23
CA SER A 82 -10.73 11.81 2.53
C SER A 82 -9.54 10.92 2.87
N ASP A 83 -9.42 10.58 4.15
CA ASP A 83 -8.67 9.41 4.56
C ASP A 83 -9.27 8.14 3.93
N PHE A 84 -8.46 7.10 3.85
CA PHE A 84 -8.90 5.76 3.52
C PHE A 84 -9.73 5.17 4.66
N MET A 85 -10.99 4.87 4.37
CA MET A 85 -11.88 4.19 5.29
C MET A 85 -11.73 2.68 5.13
N PRO A 86 -11.55 1.92 6.22
CA PRO A 86 -11.57 0.48 6.17
C PRO A 86 -12.99 -0.01 5.86
N VAL A 87 -13.09 -0.96 4.95
CA VAL A 87 -14.35 -1.59 4.54
C VAL A 87 -14.14 -3.09 4.46
N LYS A 88 -15.24 -3.85 4.56
CA LYS A 88 -15.19 -5.30 4.39
C LYS A 88 -14.90 -5.64 2.92
N ALA A 89 -13.89 -6.47 2.67
CA ALA A 89 -13.61 -6.97 1.33
C ALA A 89 -14.83 -7.63 0.68
N GLY A 90 -15.01 -7.40 -0.63
CA GLY A 90 -16.13 -7.92 -1.42
C GLY A 90 -17.49 -7.27 -1.13
N ALA A 91 -17.62 -6.42 -0.11
CA ALA A 91 -18.85 -5.71 0.16
C ALA A 91 -19.17 -4.71 -0.96
N LYS A 92 -20.42 -4.70 -1.43
CA LYS A 92 -20.89 -3.67 -2.35
C LYS A 92 -21.21 -2.40 -1.58
N MET A 93 -20.66 -1.30 -2.03
CA MET A 93 -20.93 0.03 -1.49
C MET A 93 -21.54 0.90 -2.58
N GLN A 94 -22.67 1.49 -2.24
CA GLN A 94 -23.39 2.42 -3.11
C GLN A 94 -23.39 3.80 -2.47
N GLY A 95 -23.17 4.82 -3.28
CA GLY A 95 -23.12 6.19 -2.82
C GLY A 95 -23.42 7.20 -3.91
N LEU A 96 -23.38 8.47 -3.51
CA LEU A 96 -23.64 9.61 -4.37
C LEU A 96 -22.53 10.64 -4.17
N LEU A 97 -21.89 11.02 -5.27
CA LEU A 97 -21.08 12.23 -5.34
C LEU A 97 -21.99 13.38 -5.77
N GLU A 98 -21.85 14.53 -5.11
CA GLU A 98 -22.60 15.74 -5.44
C GLU A 98 -21.66 16.94 -5.47
N SER A 99 -21.64 17.68 -6.57
CA SER A 99 -20.84 18.91 -6.71
C SER A 99 -21.55 19.87 -7.65
N ALA A 100 -21.62 21.16 -7.28
CA ALA A 100 -22.31 22.21 -8.05
C ALA A 100 -23.76 21.83 -8.48
N GLY A 101 -24.49 21.13 -7.62
CA GLY A 101 -25.86 20.65 -7.90
C GLY A 101 -25.94 19.48 -8.89
N ARG A 102 -24.80 19.00 -9.41
CA ARG A 102 -24.70 17.77 -10.21
C ARG A 102 -24.48 16.57 -9.32
N LYS A 103 -25.04 15.44 -9.74
CA LYS A 103 -25.06 14.19 -8.97
C LYS A 103 -24.52 13.05 -9.82
N GLN A 104 -23.70 12.21 -9.21
CA GLN A 104 -23.14 11.02 -9.82
C GLN A 104 -23.24 9.85 -8.84
N GLU A 105 -24.00 8.82 -9.20
CA GLU A 105 -24.05 7.59 -8.43
C GLU A 105 -22.72 6.82 -8.58
N VAL A 106 -22.32 6.15 -7.50
CA VAL A 106 -21.14 5.30 -7.44
C VAL A 106 -21.55 3.94 -6.88
N ASP A 107 -21.12 2.88 -7.55
CA ASP A 107 -21.18 1.50 -7.06
C ASP A 107 -19.76 0.93 -7.11
N ILE A 108 -19.27 0.45 -5.97
CA ILE A 108 -17.91 -0.08 -5.84
C ILE A 108 -17.90 -1.30 -4.93
N SER A 109 -17.16 -2.31 -5.34
CA SER A 109 -16.62 -3.37 -4.47
C SER A 109 -15.11 -3.37 -4.55
N VAL A 110 -14.48 -3.82 -3.47
CA VAL A 110 -13.02 -3.85 -3.34
C VAL A 110 -12.52 -5.24 -2.94
N GLN A 111 -11.37 -5.63 -3.49
CA GLN A 111 -10.72 -6.90 -3.21
C GLN A 111 -9.97 -6.87 -1.87
N PRO A 112 -9.73 -8.02 -1.23
CA PRO A 112 -8.91 -8.11 -0.02
C PRO A 112 -7.57 -7.35 -0.17
N GLY A 113 -7.25 -6.46 0.79
CA GLY A 113 -6.02 -5.65 0.76
C GLY A 113 -5.97 -4.54 -0.29
N GLU A 114 -7.04 -4.34 -1.09
CA GLU A 114 -7.09 -3.31 -2.13
C GLU A 114 -7.32 -1.92 -1.54
N PHE A 115 -6.62 -0.94 -2.10
CA PHE A 115 -6.87 0.47 -1.90
C PHE A 115 -7.55 1.03 -3.15
N ALA A 116 -8.79 1.49 -3.02
CA ALA A 116 -9.51 2.15 -4.09
C ALA A 116 -9.76 3.63 -3.79
N SER A 117 -9.57 4.49 -4.80
CA SER A 117 -9.95 5.89 -4.74
C SER A 117 -11.09 6.15 -5.72
N VAL A 118 -12.20 6.68 -5.21
CA VAL A 118 -13.30 7.18 -6.03
C VAL A 118 -13.06 8.67 -6.27
N VAL A 119 -12.70 9.01 -7.50
CA VAL A 119 -12.33 10.36 -7.91
C VAL A 119 -13.50 11.02 -8.65
N GLY A 120 -14.01 12.13 -8.11
CA GLY A 120 -14.99 12.97 -8.78
C GLY A 120 -14.30 13.99 -9.69
N LEU A 121 -14.45 13.82 -11.01
CA LEU A 121 -13.86 14.64 -12.05
C LEU A 121 -14.91 15.53 -12.71
N PRO A 122 -14.53 16.70 -13.24
CA PRO A 122 -15.35 17.42 -14.21
C PRO A 122 -15.63 16.52 -15.43
N GLY A 123 -16.90 16.40 -15.81
CA GLY A 123 -17.33 15.62 -16.97
C GLY A 123 -18.22 16.44 -17.92
N LYS A 124 -18.62 15.84 -19.05
CA LYS A 124 -19.54 16.49 -20.02
C LYS A 124 -20.84 16.99 -19.38
N ASP A 125 -21.38 16.22 -18.44
CA ASP A 125 -22.60 16.55 -17.68
C ASP A 125 -22.30 17.21 -16.30
N GLY A 126 -21.05 17.62 -16.09
CA GLY A 126 -20.58 18.41 -14.95
C GLY A 126 -19.89 17.62 -13.83
N LEU A 127 -20.22 16.34 -13.62
CA LEU A 127 -19.53 15.48 -12.65
C LEU A 127 -19.46 14.04 -13.18
N GLN A 128 -18.29 13.42 -13.07
CA GLN A 128 -18.05 12.04 -13.47
C GLN A 128 -17.22 11.34 -12.41
N ALA A 129 -17.59 10.10 -12.05
CA ALA A 129 -16.79 9.27 -11.17
C ALA A 129 -15.76 8.45 -11.97
N ARG A 130 -14.54 8.38 -11.44
CA ARG A 130 -13.51 7.43 -11.86
C ARG A 130 -13.03 6.66 -10.64
N ILE A 131 -12.98 5.34 -10.76
CA ILE A 131 -12.48 4.48 -9.69
C ILE A 131 -11.09 4.03 -10.11
N VAL A 132 -10.11 4.32 -9.27
CA VAL A 132 -8.74 3.85 -9.45
C VAL A 132 -8.35 2.95 -8.28
N ARG A 133 -7.49 1.97 -8.55
CA ARG A 133 -7.27 0.83 -7.68
C ARG A 133 -5.79 0.50 -7.60
N GLU A 134 -5.36 0.07 -6.43
CA GLU A 134 -4.01 -0.39 -6.18
C GLU A 134 -4.03 -1.54 -5.18
N GLN A 135 -3.15 -2.52 -5.40
CA GLN A 135 -2.79 -3.53 -4.44
C GLN A 135 -1.32 -3.31 -4.06
N PRO A 136 -1.05 -2.71 -2.89
CA PRO A 136 0.32 -2.35 -2.51
C PRO A 136 1.09 -3.62 -2.15
N GLU A 137 2.22 -3.84 -2.80
CA GLU A 137 3.10 -4.99 -2.52
C GLU A 137 4.35 -4.59 -1.72
N ASP A 138 4.74 -3.32 -1.80
CA ASP A 138 5.99 -2.81 -1.24
C ASP A 138 5.75 -1.85 -0.06
N PHE A 139 6.28 -2.21 1.11
CA PHE A 139 6.38 -1.33 2.28
C PHE A 139 7.81 -1.30 2.81
N ASN A 140 8.29 -0.11 3.17
CA ASN A 140 9.56 0.08 3.86
C ASN A 140 9.46 1.27 4.81
N ALA A 141 9.57 1.00 6.12
CA ALA A 141 9.44 2.02 7.17
C ALA A 141 10.50 3.13 7.12
N LEU A 142 11.60 2.94 6.37
CA LEU A 142 12.68 3.93 6.21
C LEU A 142 12.57 4.75 4.91
N LYS A 143 11.57 4.45 4.08
CA LYS A 143 11.31 5.14 2.81
C LYS A 143 9.93 5.76 2.82
N VAL A 144 9.71 6.65 1.87
CA VAL A 144 8.39 7.22 1.58
C VAL A 144 7.86 6.55 0.33
N SER A 145 6.59 6.15 0.34
CA SER A 145 5.94 5.56 -0.82
C SER A 145 5.16 6.63 -1.58
N VAL A 146 5.57 6.95 -2.81
CA VAL A 146 4.88 7.93 -3.66
C VAL A 146 4.24 7.19 -4.82
N GLY A 147 2.91 7.36 -4.97
CA GLY A 147 2.14 6.87 -6.10
C GLY A 147 1.75 8.01 -7.05
N PHE A 148 1.60 7.70 -8.33
CA PHE A 148 1.18 8.62 -9.36
C PHE A 148 0.09 7.99 -10.24
N TYR A 149 -1.11 8.55 -10.22
CA TYR A 149 -2.21 8.17 -11.12
C TYR A 149 -2.32 9.16 -12.27
N ASN A 150 -2.47 8.64 -13.49
CA ASN A 150 -2.86 9.45 -14.65
C ASN A 150 -4.38 9.40 -14.84
N LEU A 151 -5.07 10.52 -14.67
CA LEU A 151 -6.51 10.67 -14.97
C LEU A 151 -6.80 11.75 -16.01
N ASP A 152 -5.76 12.28 -16.66
CA ASP A 152 -5.88 13.24 -17.74
C ASP A 152 -5.68 12.55 -19.10
N PRO A 153 -6.76 12.24 -19.84
CA PRO A 153 -6.65 11.61 -21.15
C PRO A 153 -5.93 12.48 -22.20
N ALA A 154 -5.81 13.79 -21.96
CA ALA A 154 -5.10 14.69 -22.87
C ALA A 154 -3.57 14.67 -22.67
N CYS A 155 -3.09 14.11 -21.55
CA CYS A 155 -1.67 14.02 -21.24
C CYS A 155 -1.08 12.72 -21.81
N ALA A 156 -0.66 12.76 -23.08
CA ALA A 156 0.09 11.67 -23.70
C ALA A 156 1.40 11.39 -22.94
N ASP A 157 1.84 10.13 -22.87
CA ASP A 157 3.07 9.72 -22.17
C ASP A 157 3.24 10.37 -20.79
N ALA A 158 2.18 10.31 -19.97
CA ALA A 158 2.15 11.01 -18.71
C ALA A 158 3.29 10.57 -17.78
N GLY A 159 3.91 11.54 -17.12
CA GLY A 159 4.94 11.33 -16.13
C GLY A 159 4.89 12.34 -15.01
N LEU A 160 5.79 12.14 -14.05
CA LEU A 160 5.96 13.02 -12.90
C LEU A 160 7.45 13.32 -12.75
N LEU A 161 7.78 14.61 -12.69
CA LEU A 161 9.14 15.11 -12.60
C LEU A 161 9.38 15.69 -11.21
N ALA A 162 10.51 15.35 -10.59
CA ALA A 162 11.01 16.01 -9.40
C ALA A 162 11.70 17.33 -9.76
N VAL A 163 11.23 18.41 -9.14
CA VAL A 163 11.69 19.80 -9.34
C VAL A 163 12.81 20.13 -8.33
N PRO A 164 13.79 21.00 -8.67
CA PRO A 164 13.90 21.82 -9.87
C PRO A 164 14.69 21.19 -11.02
N ARG A 165 15.27 20.00 -10.82
CA ARG A 165 16.13 19.35 -11.83
C ARG A 165 15.35 18.66 -12.94
N ASN A 166 14.01 18.63 -12.86
CA ASN A 166 13.12 17.91 -13.77
C ASN A 166 13.52 16.44 -13.95
N LEU A 167 13.94 15.79 -12.85
CA LEU A 167 14.31 14.39 -12.88
C LEU A 167 13.04 13.53 -12.93
N ALA A 168 12.95 12.61 -13.87
CA ALA A 168 11.79 11.72 -13.97
C ALA A 168 11.67 10.82 -12.73
N MET A 169 10.54 10.93 -12.04
CA MET A 169 10.12 9.97 -11.01
C MET A 169 9.34 8.81 -11.61
N PHE A 170 8.48 9.12 -12.59
CA PHE A 170 7.66 8.20 -13.37
C PHE A 170 7.57 8.68 -14.81
N GLU A 171 7.47 7.74 -15.73
CA GLU A 171 7.33 7.96 -17.17
C GLU A 171 6.32 6.96 -17.73
N HIS A 172 5.65 7.29 -18.83
CA HIS A 172 4.74 6.41 -19.56
C HIS A 172 3.60 5.80 -18.71
N VAL A 173 3.04 6.58 -17.78
CA VAL A 173 1.89 6.13 -16.99
C VAL A 173 0.62 6.27 -17.83
N ALA A 174 0.09 5.14 -18.27
CA ALA A 174 -1.14 5.09 -19.08
C ALA A 174 -2.35 5.71 -18.35
N GLU A 175 -3.32 6.20 -19.12
CA GLU A 175 -4.59 6.71 -18.55
C GLU A 175 -5.25 5.64 -17.67
N GLY A 176 -5.67 6.02 -16.47
CA GLY A 176 -6.29 5.15 -15.47
C GLY A 176 -5.30 4.26 -14.71
N ALA A 177 -4.02 4.26 -15.09
CA ALA A 177 -2.99 3.45 -14.43
C ALA A 177 -2.33 4.19 -13.26
N VAL A 178 -1.62 3.41 -12.43
CA VAL A 178 -0.77 3.90 -11.35
C VAL A 178 0.66 3.42 -11.54
N ALA A 179 1.60 4.28 -11.19
CA ALA A 179 2.97 3.88 -10.90
C ALA A 179 3.30 4.28 -9.47
N ARG A 180 4.01 3.41 -8.73
CA ARG A 180 4.42 3.69 -7.36
C ARG A 180 5.89 3.34 -7.17
N ARG A 181 6.57 4.10 -6.33
CA ARG A 181 7.96 3.82 -5.96
C ARG A 181 8.25 4.30 -4.54
N LEU A 182 9.24 3.66 -3.94
CA LEU A 182 9.85 4.11 -2.70
C LEU A 182 10.92 5.18 -3.00
N VAL A 183 10.91 6.27 -2.21
CA VAL A 183 11.88 7.37 -2.28
C VAL A 183 12.45 7.68 -0.90
N ASN A 184 13.55 8.44 -0.86
CA ASN A 184 14.10 8.93 0.41
C ASN A 184 13.16 10.00 1.02
N PRO A 185 13.09 10.09 2.36
CA PRO A 185 12.35 11.15 3.05
C PRO A 185 13.08 12.49 2.87
N VAL A 186 12.57 13.31 1.96
CA VAL A 186 13.11 14.63 1.60
C VAL A 186 11.98 15.59 1.34
N SER A 187 12.26 16.90 1.34
CA SER A 187 11.34 17.87 0.76
C SER A 187 11.23 17.67 -0.74
N LEU A 188 10.01 17.55 -1.25
CA LEU A 188 9.78 17.19 -2.65
C LEU A 188 8.76 18.12 -3.30
N LYS A 189 9.16 18.75 -4.40
CA LYS A 189 8.27 19.40 -5.35
C LYS A 189 8.21 18.60 -6.63
N VAL A 190 7.03 18.51 -7.22
CA VAL A 190 6.80 17.76 -8.45
C VAL A 190 6.09 18.60 -9.49
N ARG A 191 6.23 18.23 -10.76
CA ARG A 191 5.46 18.77 -11.88
C ARG A 191 5.08 17.61 -12.81
N ALA A 192 3.95 17.70 -13.50
CA ALA A 192 3.60 16.69 -14.50
C ALA A 192 4.56 16.76 -15.69
N SER A 193 4.64 15.68 -16.46
CA SER A 193 5.13 15.71 -17.83
C SER A 193 4.10 15.09 -18.76
N CYS A 194 3.95 15.68 -19.95
CA CYS A 194 3.14 15.14 -21.05
C CYS A 194 3.99 15.17 -22.32
N GLY A 195 4.04 14.07 -23.06
CA GLY A 195 4.87 13.92 -24.25
C GLY A 195 6.36 14.11 -23.96
N GLY A 196 6.80 13.72 -22.76
CA GLY A 196 8.18 13.92 -22.29
C GLY A 196 8.56 15.36 -21.94
N GLN A 197 7.63 16.32 -21.99
CA GLN A 197 7.89 17.72 -21.65
C GLN A 197 7.22 18.10 -20.33
N PRO A 198 7.86 18.95 -19.49
CA PRO A 198 7.22 19.48 -18.29
C PRO A 198 5.89 20.19 -18.61
N ALA A 199 4.85 19.90 -17.84
CA ALA A 199 3.50 20.43 -18.06
C ALA A 199 2.82 20.79 -16.74
N GLY A 200 1.96 21.82 -16.79
CA GLY A 200 1.22 22.29 -15.62
C GLY A 200 2.07 23.01 -14.57
N GLN A 201 1.44 23.31 -13.42
CA GLN A 201 2.09 23.97 -12.29
C GLN A 201 2.90 22.99 -11.44
N GLU A 202 3.87 23.52 -10.69
CA GLU A 202 4.55 22.74 -9.65
C GLU A 202 3.61 22.51 -8.48
N LEU A 203 3.69 21.32 -7.88
CA LEU A 203 3.00 20.94 -6.67
C LEU A 203 4.03 20.65 -5.59
N ASP A 204 3.92 21.35 -4.46
CA ASP A 204 4.75 21.11 -3.29
C ASP A 204 4.12 20.00 -2.44
N LEU A 205 4.86 18.90 -2.25
CA LEU A 205 4.44 17.79 -1.38
C LEU A 205 4.92 17.99 0.06
N GLY A 206 5.70 19.05 0.32
CA GLY A 206 6.28 19.33 1.61
C GLY A 206 7.44 18.40 1.98
N ALA A 207 7.75 18.35 3.28
CA ALA A 207 8.77 17.48 3.85
C ALA A 207 8.20 16.08 4.12
N LEU A 208 8.54 15.13 3.26
CA LEU A 208 8.03 13.76 3.36
C LEU A 208 8.68 13.00 4.52
N GLN A 209 7.91 12.21 5.27
CA GLN A 209 8.42 11.44 6.42
C GLN A 209 8.54 9.95 6.09
N ALA A 210 9.52 9.30 6.72
CA ALA A 210 9.73 7.86 6.55
C ALA A 210 8.50 7.08 7.03
N GLY A 211 8.09 6.07 6.26
CA GLY A 211 6.87 5.32 6.50
C GLY A 211 5.61 5.95 5.92
N ASP A 212 5.65 7.22 5.50
CA ASP A 212 4.50 7.86 4.87
C ASP A 212 4.23 7.29 3.48
N ARG A 213 2.96 7.37 3.11
CA ARG A 213 2.48 7.03 1.78
C ARG A 213 1.69 8.21 1.24
N HIS A 214 1.97 8.58 -0.01
CA HIS A 214 1.31 9.68 -0.70
C HIS A 214 0.90 9.26 -2.10
N THR A 215 -0.13 9.93 -2.61
CA THR A 215 -0.60 9.81 -3.98
C THR A 215 -0.63 11.19 -4.63
N VAL A 216 -0.12 11.27 -5.85
CA VAL A 216 -0.29 12.41 -6.74
C VAL A 216 -1.21 11.99 -7.89
N PHE A 217 -2.28 12.74 -8.10
CA PHE A 217 -3.18 12.55 -9.22
C PHE A 217 -2.90 13.60 -10.28
N LEU A 218 -2.69 13.15 -11.52
CA LEU A 218 -2.72 14.00 -12.70
C LEU A 218 -4.17 14.09 -13.19
N LEU A 219 -4.70 15.30 -13.26
CA LEU A 219 -6.10 15.60 -13.50
C LEU A 219 -6.24 16.51 -14.73
N PRO A 220 -7.33 16.35 -15.50
CA PRO A 220 -7.65 17.27 -16.59
C PRO A 220 -8.04 18.63 -16.00
N SER A 221 -7.66 19.71 -16.69
CA SER A 221 -8.16 21.05 -16.40
C SER A 221 -8.26 21.90 -17.65
N ALA A 222 -9.05 22.98 -17.60
CA ALA A 222 -9.20 23.91 -18.71
C ALA A 222 -7.89 24.65 -19.06
N GLN A 223 -6.95 24.73 -18.11
CA GLN A 223 -5.64 25.38 -18.28
C GLN A 223 -4.52 24.37 -18.56
N GLY A 224 -4.86 23.11 -18.87
CA GLY A 224 -3.90 22.02 -19.06
C GLY A 224 -3.80 21.08 -17.86
N PRO A 225 -2.85 20.13 -17.84
CA PRO A 225 -2.74 19.13 -16.79
C PRO A 225 -2.51 19.77 -15.41
N ARG A 226 -3.24 19.29 -14.40
CA ARG A 226 -3.13 19.75 -13.01
C ARG A 226 -2.78 18.60 -12.10
N LEU A 227 -1.89 18.84 -11.14
CA LEU A 227 -1.59 17.86 -10.09
C LEU A 227 -2.43 18.11 -8.83
N LEU A 228 -2.81 17.03 -8.16
CA LEU A 228 -3.45 17.04 -6.84
C LEU A 228 -2.74 16.04 -5.93
N HIS A 229 -2.45 16.46 -4.71
CA HIS A 229 -1.81 15.60 -3.71
C HIS A 229 -2.83 15.10 -2.69
N ALA A 230 -2.65 13.85 -2.27
CA ALA A 230 -3.30 13.28 -1.11
C ALA A 230 -2.28 12.49 -0.30
N ALA A 231 -2.31 12.65 1.04
CA ALA A 231 -1.68 11.70 1.94
C ALA A 231 -2.55 10.44 2.03
N ASP A 232 -1.93 9.27 2.00
CA ASP A 232 -2.62 7.98 2.06
C ASP A 232 -2.78 7.56 3.53
N GLN A 233 -3.51 8.36 4.31
CA GLN A 233 -3.82 8.06 5.71
C GLN A 233 -5.04 7.14 5.81
N THR A 234 -5.10 6.30 6.84
CA THR A 234 -6.30 5.53 7.17
C THR A 234 -7.09 6.24 8.27
N ALA A 235 -8.39 6.37 8.09
CA ALA A 235 -9.29 6.95 9.09
C ALA A 235 -9.16 6.16 10.40
N ARG A 236 -9.16 6.87 11.53
CA ARG A 236 -9.12 6.29 12.88
C ARG A 236 -10.51 6.01 13.43
#